data_AF-K9Q1X0-F1
#
_entry.id   AF-K9Q1X0-F1
#
_cell.length_a   1.000
_cell.length_b   1.000
_cell.length_c   1.000
_cell.angle_alpha   90.00
_cell.angle_beta   90.00
_cell.angle_gamma   90.00
#
_symmetry.space_group_name_H-M   'P 1'
#
loop_
_entity.id
_entity.type
_entity.pdbx_description
1 polymer ?
#
loop_
_entity_poly.entity_id
_entity_poly.type
_entity_poly.pdbx_seq_one_letter_code
_entity_poly.pdbx_strand_id
1 'polypeptide(L)'
;MQFTLYYRGDLKSNGKPAHKHKIRQYFHPQLKELWKQLPLRDFAFLYANTADSDKISLCEEVELFTFVPLVSDKISLIAELDIQILWPQKRGEIITNGGDIDNRLKTLFDALKVPSEPTALPLGTSPSKGEEPFFCLLKDDSLITRLSVETDHLLDPDYKNNSSEVILFIRVTTNQLRITWDTVGLA
;
A
#
# COMPACT_ATOMS: atom_id res chain seq x y z
N MET A 1 -9.15 -5.30 11.34
CA MET A 1 -9.82 -3.99 11.26
C MET A 1 -10.23 -3.69 9.82
N GLN A 2 -11.07 -2.68 9.56
CA GLN A 2 -11.50 -2.31 8.20
C GLN A 2 -11.33 -0.81 7.93
N PHE A 3 -10.78 -0.49 6.76
CA PHE A 3 -10.62 0.90 6.29
C PHE A 3 -10.57 0.95 4.75
N THR A 4 -10.57 2.16 4.17
CA THR A 4 -10.46 2.34 2.72
C THR A 4 -9.39 3.37 2.40
N LEU A 5 -8.44 2.99 1.53
CA LEU A 5 -7.48 3.91 0.93
C LEU A 5 -8.01 4.37 -0.43
N TYR A 6 -7.70 5.61 -0.79
CA TYR A 6 -8.05 6.17 -2.09
C TYR A 6 -6.79 6.53 -2.88
N TYR A 7 -6.88 6.47 -4.20
CA TYR A 7 -5.86 6.98 -5.09
C TYR A 7 -6.52 7.63 -6.30
N ARG A 8 -6.03 8.81 -6.69
CA ARG A 8 -6.32 9.42 -8.00
C ARG A 8 -5.02 9.83 -8.65
N GLY A 9 -4.77 9.28 -9.83
CA GLY A 9 -3.56 9.56 -10.60
C GLY A 9 -3.25 8.47 -11.60
N ASP A 10 -2.11 8.61 -12.28
CA ASP A 10 -1.63 7.62 -13.23
C ASP A 10 -1.34 6.27 -12.56
N LEU A 11 -1.89 5.18 -13.09
CA LEU A 11 -1.44 3.83 -12.76
C LEU A 11 -0.88 3.17 -14.01
N LYS A 12 0.41 3.33 -14.25
CA LYS A 12 1.08 2.81 -15.45
C LYS A 12 1.36 1.32 -15.32
N SER A 13 1.11 0.59 -16.40
CA SER A 13 1.57 -0.79 -16.55
C SER A 13 3.10 -0.83 -16.50
N ASN A 14 3.67 -1.80 -15.77
CA ASN A 14 5.12 -1.94 -15.60
C ASN A 14 5.81 -0.64 -15.11
N GLY A 15 5.25 -0.02 -14.07
CA GLY A 15 5.77 1.22 -13.51
C GLY A 15 7.25 1.15 -13.13
N LYS A 16 8.03 2.15 -13.52
CA LYS A 16 9.42 2.31 -13.08
C LYS A 16 9.49 2.57 -11.56
N PRO A 17 10.64 2.37 -10.89
CA PRO A 17 10.82 2.64 -9.45
C PRO A 17 10.28 4.01 -8.99
N ALA A 18 10.53 5.07 -9.77
CA ALA A 18 10.01 6.42 -9.50
C ALA A 18 8.48 6.50 -9.51
N HIS A 19 7.82 5.75 -10.38
CA HIS A 19 6.36 5.72 -10.42
C HIS A 19 5.79 4.98 -9.21
N LYS A 20 6.35 3.80 -8.88
CA LYS A 20 5.95 3.02 -7.71
C LYS A 20 6.15 3.81 -6.41
N HIS A 21 7.28 4.50 -6.27
CA HIS A 21 7.55 5.34 -5.09
C HIS A 21 6.60 6.55 -5.02
N LYS A 22 6.26 7.19 -6.14
CA LYS A 22 5.25 8.27 -6.14
C LYS A 22 3.87 7.78 -5.66
N ILE A 23 3.49 6.54 -6.00
CA ILE A 23 2.26 5.93 -5.48
C ILE A 23 2.39 5.64 -3.98
N ARG A 24 3.55 5.15 -3.50
CA ARG A 24 3.84 5.00 -2.05
C ARG A 24 3.64 6.32 -1.31
N GLN A 25 4.19 7.42 -1.84
CA GLN A 25 4.07 8.76 -1.25
C GLN A 25 2.62 9.24 -1.19
N TYR A 26 1.76 8.77 -2.09
CA TYR A 26 0.33 9.06 -2.08
C TYR A 26 -0.41 8.35 -0.94
N PHE A 27 -0.09 7.08 -0.69
CA PHE A 27 -0.72 6.29 0.37
C PHE A 27 -0.14 6.58 1.76
N HIS A 28 1.14 6.94 1.84
CA HIS A 28 1.84 7.28 3.08
C HIS A 28 1.02 8.18 4.03
N PRO A 29 0.52 9.37 3.63
CA PRO A 29 -0.21 10.24 4.54
C PRO A 29 -1.54 9.63 5.03
N GLN A 30 -2.22 8.82 4.21
CA GLN A 30 -3.45 8.13 4.60
C GLN A 30 -3.17 7.06 5.66
N LEU A 31 -2.10 6.29 5.47
CA LEU A 31 -1.66 5.28 6.43
C LEU A 31 -1.13 5.93 7.72
N LYS A 32 -0.40 7.04 7.60
CA LYS A 32 0.06 7.83 8.75
C LYS A 32 -1.11 8.35 9.59
N GLU A 33 -2.21 8.73 8.96
CA GLU A 33 -3.43 9.13 9.67
C GLU A 33 -4.11 7.93 10.34
N LEU A 34 -4.18 6.79 9.64
CA LEU A 34 -4.72 5.54 10.19
C LEU A 34 -3.98 5.09 11.47
N TRP A 35 -2.65 5.21 11.51
CA TRP A 35 -1.85 4.88 12.71
C TRP A 35 -2.15 5.74 13.94
N LYS A 36 -2.81 6.90 13.78
CA LYS A 36 -3.25 7.73 14.91
C LYS A 36 -4.61 7.32 15.47
N GLN A 37 -5.29 6.37 14.83
CA GLN A 37 -6.63 5.91 15.22
C GLN A 37 -6.55 4.62 16.04
N LEU A 38 -7.58 4.35 16.84
CA LEU A 38 -7.68 3.08 17.54
C LEU A 38 -7.99 1.94 16.55
N PRO A 39 -7.45 0.73 16.76
CA PRO A 39 -6.58 0.34 17.88
C PRO A 39 -5.09 0.70 17.67
N LEU A 40 -4.67 1.04 16.45
CA LEU A 40 -3.27 1.21 16.06
C LEU A 40 -2.48 2.25 16.87
N ARG A 41 -3.15 3.32 17.34
CA ARG A 41 -2.55 4.35 18.18
C ARG A 41 -1.90 3.76 19.43
N ASP A 42 -2.52 2.73 20.01
CA ASP A 42 -2.03 2.09 21.24
C ASP A 42 -0.83 1.17 20.94
N PHE A 43 -0.59 0.85 19.66
CA PHE A 43 0.53 0.07 19.16
C PHE A 43 1.64 0.93 18.53
N ALA A 44 1.67 2.24 18.78
CA ALA A 44 2.73 3.12 18.27
C ALA A 44 4.15 2.71 18.72
N PHE A 45 4.26 1.92 19.79
CA PHE A 45 5.53 1.34 20.22
C PHE A 45 6.15 0.38 19.20
N LEU A 46 5.36 -0.23 18.29
CA LEU A 46 5.84 -1.17 17.27
C LEU A 46 6.79 -0.55 16.25
N TYR A 47 6.80 0.78 16.12
CA TYR A 47 7.75 1.51 15.27
C TYR A 47 8.45 2.64 16.04
N ALA A 48 8.32 2.67 17.36
CA ALA A 48 9.12 3.55 18.20
C ALA A 48 10.54 2.99 18.27
N ASN A 49 11.53 3.88 18.21
CA ASN A 49 12.94 3.52 18.31
C ASN A 49 13.24 3.09 19.76
N THR A 50 13.00 1.81 20.09
CA THR A 50 13.33 1.25 21.40
C THR A 50 14.61 0.43 21.30
N ALA A 51 15.63 0.81 22.07
CA ALA A 51 16.89 0.09 22.21
C ALA A 51 16.77 -1.29 22.91
N ASP A 52 15.55 -1.81 23.01
CA ASP A 52 15.19 -3.01 23.75
C ASP A 52 15.04 -4.15 22.75
N SER A 53 16.05 -5.02 22.65
CA SER A 53 16.14 -6.07 21.63
C SER A 53 15.02 -7.10 21.69
N ASP A 54 14.33 -7.18 22.82
CA ASP A 54 13.32 -8.20 23.09
C ASP A 54 11.92 -7.81 22.60
N LYS A 55 11.73 -6.59 22.07
CA LYS A 55 10.43 -6.11 21.58
C LYS A 55 10.30 -6.23 20.06
N ILE A 56 9.10 -6.57 19.61
CA ILE A 56 8.77 -6.65 18.18
C ILE A 56 8.83 -5.24 17.57
N SER A 57 9.63 -5.08 16.50
CA SER A 57 9.72 -3.86 15.71
C SER A 57 9.29 -4.10 14.26
N LEU A 58 8.40 -3.26 13.76
CA LEU A 58 7.93 -3.25 12.38
C LEU A 58 8.83 -2.44 11.44
N CYS A 59 9.87 -1.76 11.95
CA CYS A 59 10.77 -1.00 11.10
C CYS A 59 11.52 -1.91 10.11
N GLU A 60 11.52 -1.52 8.85
CA GLU A 60 12.25 -2.15 7.74
C GLU A 60 13.15 -1.10 7.09
N GLU A 61 14.46 -1.23 7.24
CA GLU A 61 15.43 -0.29 6.67
C GLU A 61 15.71 -0.62 5.21
N VAL A 62 15.49 0.34 4.31
CA VAL A 62 15.81 0.23 2.89
C VAL A 62 16.51 1.52 2.44
N GLU A 63 17.82 1.42 2.18
CA GLU A 63 18.66 2.58 1.85
C GLU A 63 18.59 3.66 2.95
N LEU A 64 18.07 4.85 2.62
CA LEU A 64 17.91 5.98 3.52
C LEU A 64 16.52 6.05 4.18
N PHE A 65 15.66 5.07 3.93
CA PHE A 65 14.28 5.05 4.41
C PHE A 65 14.07 3.97 5.47
N THR A 66 13.40 4.35 6.55
CA THR A 66 12.79 3.42 7.51
C THR A 66 11.31 3.25 7.18
N PHE A 67 10.95 2.09 6.61
CA PHE A 67 9.57 1.74 6.29
C PHE A 67 8.86 1.08 7.47
N VAL A 68 7.56 1.33 7.61
CA VAL A 68 6.70 0.71 8.62
C VAL A 68 5.46 0.12 7.93
N PRO A 69 5.42 -1.20 7.67
CA PRO A 69 4.26 -1.86 7.12
C PRO A 69 3.17 -2.05 8.18
N LEU A 70 1.92 -1.78 7.81
CA LEU A 70 0.77 -2.08 8.67
C LEU A 70 0.54 -3.59 8.79
N VAL A 71 0.63 -4.31 7.68
CA VAL A 71 0.39 -5.76 7.60
C VAL A 71 1.74 -6.45 7.49
N SER A 72 2.08 -7.24 8.51
CA SER A 72 3.38 -7.87 8.65
C SER A 72 3.26 -9.26 9.29
N ASP A 73 4.09 -10.18 8.81
CA ASP A 73 4.30 -11.52 9.38
C ASP A 73 4.78 -11.45 10.84
N LYS A 74 5.57 -10.43 11.20
CA LYS A 74 6.08 -10.17 12.56
C LYS A 74 4.97 -10.09 13.62
N ILE A 75 3.79 -9.62 13.23
CA ILE A 75 2.59 -9.52 14.09
C ILE A 75 1.47 -10.47 13.67
N SER A 76 1.77 -11.43 12.79
CA SER A 76 0.82 -12.43 12.25
C SER A 76 -0.44 -11.79 11.65
N LEU A 77 -0.31 -10.63 11.00
CA LEU A 77 -1.43 -9.94 10.36
C LEU A 77 -1.45 -10.24 8.86
N ILE A 78 -2.64 -10.56 8.35
CA ILE A 78 -2.93 -10.77 6.93
C ILE A 78 -3.95 -9.74 6.44
N ALA A 79 -4.02 -9.55 5.13
CA ALA A 79 -4.94 -8.62 4.49
C ALA A 79 -5.87 -9.31 3.50
N GLU A 80 -7.07 -8.76 3.40
CA GLU A 80 -7.99 -8.94 2.30
C GLU A 80 -8.18 -7.58 1.62
N LEU A 81 -8.10 -7.56 0.29
CA LEU A 81 -8.20 -6.35 -0.51
C LEU A 81 -9.38 -6.45 -1.47
N ASP A 82 -10.33 -5.52 -1.34
CA ASP A 82 -11.36 -5.29 -2.36
C ASP A 82 -11.04 -3.96 -3.06
N ILE A 83 -10.66 -4.04 -4.33
CA ILE A 83 -10.18 -2.91 -5.13
C ILE A 83 -11.24 -2.53 -6.17
N GLN A 84 -11.76 -1.32 -6.08
CA GLN A 84 -12.57 -0.71 -7.12
C GLN A 84 -11.70 0.23 -7.96
N ILE A 85 -11.70 0.03 -9.27
CA ILE A 85 -10.94 0.84 -10.24
C ILE A 85 -11.94 1.54 -11.15
N LEU A 86 -11.97 2.87 -11.10
CA LEU A 86 -12.66 3.69 -12.10
C LEU A 86 -11.64 4.17 -13.11
N TRP A 87 -11.88 3.89 -14.37
CA TRP A 87 -10.96 4.26 -15.44
C TRP A 87 -11.64 4.68 -16.75
N PRO A 88 -10.94 5.40 -17.62
CA PRO A 88 -11.55 6.15 -18.73
C PRO A 88 -11.76 5.29 -19.99
N GLN A 89 -11.30 4.04 -20.00
CA GLN A 89 -11.41 3.16 -21.17
C GLN A 89 -12.87 2.74 -21.42
N LYS A 90 -13.22 2.52 -22.70
CA LYS A 90 -14.58 2.19 -23.13
C LYS A 90 -15.00 0.81 -22.61
N ARG A 91 -16.29 0.67 -22.29
CA ARG A 91 -16.91 -0.63 -21.94
C ARG A 91 -16.66 -1.66 -23.06
N GLY A 92 -16.10 -2.82 -22.71
CA GLY A 92 -15.80 -3.91 -23.65
C GLY A 92 -14.31 -4.10 -23.98
N GLU A 93 -13.46 -3.10 -23.74
CA GLU A 93 -12.01 -3.21 -23.98
C GLU A 93 -11.24 -3.93 -22.85
N ILE A 94 -11.91 -4.23 -21.73
CA ILE A 94 -11.36 -4.99 -20.59
C ILE A 94 -10.87 -6.38 -21.02
N ILE A 95 -11.59 -7.05 -21.93
CA ILE A 95 -11.24 -8.42 -22.38
C ILE A 95 -10.05 -8.39 -23.36
N THR A 96 -9.97 -7.37 -24.22
CA THR A 96 -8.83 -7.20 -25.14
C THR A 96 -7.57 -6.68 -24.45
N ASN A 97 -7.72 -5.92 -23.35
CA ASN A 97 -6.64 -5.34 -22.56
C ASN A 97 -6.41 -6.05 -21.23
N GLY A 98 -6.89 -7.30 -21.05
CA GLY A 98 -6.81 -8.02 -19.76
C GLY A 98 -5.37 -8.16 -19.23
N GLY A 99 -4.37 -8.23 -20.12
CA GLY A 99 -2.95 -8.21 -19.74
C GLY A 99 -2.45 -6.85 -19.24
N ASP A 100 -3.14 -5.75 -19.55
CA ASP A 100 -2.79 -4.42 -19.06
C ASP A 100 -3.21 -4.24 -17.60
N ILE A 101 -4.36 -4.79 -17.20
CA ILE A 101 -4.85 -4.75 -15.81
C ILE A 101 -3.90 -5.49 -14.86
N ASP A 102 -3.48 -6.71 -15.22
CA ASP A 102 -2.54 -7.48 -14.40
C ASP A 102 -1.23 -6.71 -14.16
N ASN A 103 -0.65 -6.13 -15.22
CA ASN A 103 0.57 -5.33 -15.12
C ASN A 103 0.40 -4.05 -14.26
N ARG A 104 -0.79 -3.46 -14.27
CA ARG A 104 -1.14 -2.31 -13.41
C ARG A 104 -1.34 -2.74 -11.96
N LEU A 105 -2.02 -3.84 -11.72
CA LEU A 105 -2.19 -4.42 -10.38
C LEU A 105 -0.84 -4.79 -9.77
N LYS A 106 0.07 -5.39 -10.56
CA LYS A 106 1.44 -5.64 -10.13
C LYS A 106 2.16 -4.36 -9.72
N THR A 107 2.02 -3.29 -10.50
CA THR A 107 2.59 -1.98 -10.16
C THR A 107 1.99 -1.40 -8.88
N LEU A 108 0.68 -1.56 -8.68
CA LEU A 108 -0.03 -1.14 -7.46
C LEU A 108 0.44 -1.94 -6.24
N PHE A 109 0.52 -3.27 -6.30
CA PHE A 109 0.96 -4.11 -5.19
C PHE A 109 2.41 -3.82 -4.81
N ASP A 110 3.29 -3.66 -5.80
CA ASP A 110 4.66 -3.21 -5.53
C ASP A 110 4.67 -1.87 -4.79
N ALA A 111 3.77 -0.95 -5.11
CA ALA A 111 3.65 0.35 -4.44
C ALA A 111 2.90 0.31 -3.10
N LEU A 112 2.17 -0.76 -2.77
CA LEU A 112 1.54 -0.92 -1.46
C LEU A 112 2.48 -1.59 -0.45
N LYS A 113 3.51 -2.29 -0.93
CA LYS A 113 4.49 -2.98 -0.09
C LYS A 113 5.79 -2.21 0.13
N VAL A 114 6.51 -2.62 1.19
CA VAL A 114 7.90 -2.23 1.42
C VAL A 114 8.74 -2.62 0.19
N PRO A 115 9.65 -1.74 -0.31
CA PRO A 115 10.50 -2.10 -1.43
C PRO A 115 11.36 -3.33 -1.12
N SER A 116 11.25 -4.38 -1.93
CA SER A 116 11.97 -5.65 -1.69
C SER A 116 13.48 -5.54 -1.90
N GLU A 117 13.93 -4.53 -2.63
CA GLU A 117 15.34 -4.26 -2.91
C GLU A 117 15.58 -2.76 -3.09
N PRO A 118 16.80 -2.27 -2.83
CA PRO A 118 17.14 -0.87 -3.05
C PRO A 118 16.82 -0.30 -4.44
N THR A 119 16.97 -1.13 -5.48
CA THR A 119 16.73 -0.73 -6.87
C THR A 119 15.24 -0.46 -7.17
N ALA A 120 14.34 -0.88 -6.28
CA ALA A 120 12.91 -0.59 -6.34
C ALA A 120 12.58 0.85 -5.85
N LEU A 121 13.57 1.59 -5.36
CA LEU A 121 13.53 3.03 -5.13
C LEU A 121 14.30 3.77 -6.22
N PRO A 122 13.98 5.04 -6.51
CA PRO A 122 14.79 5.85 -7.40
C PRO A 122 16.15 6.14 -6.78
N LEU A 123 17.20 6.04 -7.59
CA LEU A 123 18.58 6.32 -7.18
C LEU A 123 18.70 7.70 -6.52
N GLY A 124 19.31 7.74 -5.33
CA GLY A 124 19.56 8.97 -4.58
C GLY A 124 18.33 9.61 -3.95
N THR A 125 17.20 8.89 -3.88
CA THR A 125 16.03 9.39 -3.15
C THR A 125 16.30 9.34 -1.66
N SER A 126 15.98 10.43 -0.95
CA SER A 126 15.99 10.52 0.50
C SER A 126 14.59 10.85 1.02
N PRO A 127 14.27 10.50 2.28
CA PRO A 127 13.01 10.90 2.90
C PRO A 127 12.81 12.41 2.87
N SER A 128 11.60 12.84 2.57
CA SER A 128 11.15 14.22 2.72
C SER A 128 10.65 14.47 4.14
N LYS A 129 10.46 15.75 4.52
CA LYS A 129 9.93 16.10 5.85
C LYS A 129 8.59 15.41 6.10
N GLY A 130 8.56 14.54 7.11
CA GLY A 130 7.37 13.80 7.52
C GLY A 130 7.28 12.36 7.01
N GLU A 131 8.25 11.92 6.19
CA GLU A 131 8.41 10.53 5.71
C GLU A 131 9.31 9.69 6.63
N GLU A 132 9.51 10.14 7.87
CA GLU A 132 10.37 9.51 8.89
C GLU A 132 9.51 9.20 10.13
N PRO A 133 8.95 7.97 10.27
CA PRO A 133 9.08 6.83 9.35
C PRO A 133 8.11 6.88 8.15
N PHE A 134 8.36 6.04 7.14
CA PHE A 134 7.55 5.90 5.94
C PHE A 134 6.55 4.75 6.06
N PHE A 135 5.26 5.06 6.27
CA PHE A 135 4.21 4.03 6.38
C PHE A 135 3.83 3.38 5.03
N CYS A 136 3.78 2.04 5.01
CA CYS A 136 3.32 1.20 3.91
C CYS A 136 2.18 0.28 4.35
N LEU A 137 1.41 -0.25 3.39
CA LEU A 137 0.29 -1.13 3.71
C LEU A 137 0.80 -2.54 4.07
N LEU A 138 1.67 -3.10 3.24
CA LEU A 138 2.12 -4.49 3.34
C LEU A 138 3.63 -4.56 3.55
N LYS A 139 4.11 -5.55 4.30
CA LYS A 139 5.51 -5.96 4.25
C LYS A 139 5.80 -6.69 2.94
N ASP A 140 4.92 -7.62 2.59
CA ASP A 140 5.04 -8.50 1.43
C ASP A 140 3.64 -8.80 0.84
N ASP A 141 3.55 -9.07 -0.46
CA ASP A 141 2.27 -9.35 -1.15
C ASP A 141 1.71 -10.73 -0.82
N SER A 142 2.55 -11.68 -0.38
CA SER A 142 2.13 -12.99 0.13
C SER A 142 1.22 -12.92 1.37
N LEU A 143 1.14 -11.76 2.04
CA LEU A 143 0.24 -11.52 3.17
C LEU A 143 -1.21 -11.22 2.73
N ILE A 144 -1.46 -11.10 1.43
CA ILE A 144 -2.81 -10.97 0.87
C ILE A 144 -3.44 -12.36 0.75
N THR A 145 -4.52 -12.58 1.49
CA THR A 145 -5.24 -13.87 1.52
C THR A 145 -6.51 -13.88 0.67
N ARG A 146 -7.05 -12.71 0.37
CA ARG A 146 -8.18 -12.52 -0.54
C ARG A 146 -7.96 -11.25 -1.35
N LEU A 147 -8.21 -11.35 -2.65
CA LEU A 147 -8.17 -10.24 -3.58
C LEU A 147 -9.44 -10.25 -4.43
N SER A 148 -10.16 -9.13 -4.43
CA SER A 148 -11.25 -8.85 -5.37
C SER A 148 -10.93 -7.57 -6.12
N VAL A 149 -11.12 -7.58 -7.44
CA VAL A 149 -10.91 -6.39 -8.28
C VAL A 149 -12.15 -6.19 -9.13
N GLU A 150 -12.76 -5.02 -8.98
CA GLU A 150 -13.88 -4.56 -9.79
C GLU A 150 -13.46 -3.33 -10.59
N THR A 151 -13.77 -3.32 -11.89
CA THR A 151 -13.43 -2.19 -12.77
C THR A 151 -14.70 -1.58 -13.34
N ASP A 152 -14.80 -0.26 -13.34
CA ASP A 152 -15.90 0.47 -13.98
C ASP A 152 -15.38 1.72 -14.71
N HIS A 153 -16.26 2.34 -15.49
CA HIS A 153 -15.94 3.48 -16.32
C HIS A 153 -15.95 4.79 -15.52
N LEU A 154 -14.86 5.54 -15.61
CA LEU A 154 -14.70 6.87 -15.04
C LEU A 154 -15.32 7.90 -15.99
N LEU A 155 -16.48 8.43 -15.62
CA LEU A 155 -17.17 9.53 -16.32
C LEU A 155 -16.67 10.90 -15.82
N ASP A 156 -15.38 11.17 -15.97
CA ASP A 156 -14.80 12.48 -15.61
C ASP A 156 -14.72 13.39 -16.86
N PRO A 157 -15.42 14.53 -16.90
CA PRO A 157 -15.39 15.44 -18.05
C PRO A 157 -14.03 16.12 -18.26
N ASP A 158 -13.20 16.23 -17.22
CA ASP A 158 -11.86 16.82 -17.29
C ASP A 158 -10.80 15.79 -17.73
N TYR A 159 -11.23 14.58 -18.11
CA TYR A 159 -10.35 13.53 -18.54
C TYR A 159 -9.60 13.90 -19.84
N LYS A 160 -8.28 14.03 -19.72
CA LYS A 160 -7.40 14.25 -20.88
C LYS A 160 -7.19 12.94 -21.62
N ASN A 161 -7.53 12.91 -22.92
CA ASN A 161 -7.26 11.78 -23.80
C ASN A 161 -5.78 11.35 -23.69
N ASN A 162 -5.54 10.03 -23.52
CA ASN A 162 -4.24 9.35 -23.34
C ASN A 162 -3.60 9.36 -21.94
N SER A 163 -4.35 9.74 -20.90
CA SER A 163 -3.85 9.56 -19.53
C SER A 163 -3.92 8.07 -19.10
N SER A 164 -3.04 7.67 -18.18
CA SER A 164 -3.17 6.38 -17.46
C SER A 164 -3.90 6.56 -16.13
N GLU A 165 -4.60 7.69 -15.99
CA GLU A 165 -5.29 8.09 -14.78
C GLU A 165 -6.42 7.12 -14.43
N VAL A 166 -6.44 6.78 -13.15
CA VAL A 166 -7.45 5.95 -12.52
C VAL A 166 -7.87 6.59 -11.20
N ILE A 167 -9.08 6.30 -10.77
CA ILE A 167 -9.49 6.46 -9.37
C ILE A 167 -9.60 5.07 -8.77
N LEU A 168 -8.87 4.83 -7.68
CA LEU A 168 -8.88 3.57 -6.96
C LEU A 168 -9.51 3.79 -5.58
N PHE A 169 -10.35 2.84 -5.18
CA PHE A 169 -10.73 2.64 -3.79
C PHE A 169 -10.27 1.25 -3.39
N ILE A 170 -9.44 1.18 -2.34
CA ILE A 170 -8.88 -0.07 -1.83
C ILE A 170 -9.45 -0.26 -0.44
N ARG A 171 -10.50 -1.05 -0.34
CA ARG A 171 -11.00 -1.48 0.96
C ARG A 171 -10.08 -2.57 1.49
N VAL A 172 -9.54 -2.34 2.67
CA VAL A 172 -8.64 -3.26 3.35
C VAL A 172 -9.35 -3.82 4.56
N THR A 173 -9.37 -5.14 4.66
CA THR A 173 -9.71 -5.85 5.90
C THR A 173 -8.45 -6.53 6.40
N THR A 174 -8.06 -6.26 7.65
CA THR A 174 -6.96 -6.98 8.29
C THR A 174 -7.50 -8.04 9.25
N ASN A 175 -6.89 -9.21 9.23
CA ASN A 175 -7.21 -10.33 10.12
C ASN A 175 -5.92 -10.83 10.78
N GLN A 176 -6.00 -11.30 12.02
CA GLN A 176 -4.85 -11.82 12.75
C GLN A 176 -4.87 -13.35 12.76
N LEU A 177 -3.79 -13.98 12.28
CA LEU A 177 -3.67 -15.44 12.23
C LEU A 177 -3.30 -16.05 13.60
N ARG A 178 -2.55 -15.31 14.41
CA ARG A 178 -2.13 -15.71 15.76
C ARG A 178 -2.11 -14.50 16.67
N ILE A 179 -2.72 -14.64 17.85
CA ILE A 179 -2.72 -13.60 18.88
C ILE A 179 -1.48 -13.82 19.75
N THR A 180 -0.62 -12.81 19.86
CA THR A 180 0.46 -12.74 20.86
C THR A 180 0.10 -11.69 21.92
N TRP A 181 0.72 -11.75 23.10
CA TRP A 181 0.47 -10.77 24.18
C TRP A 181 0.68 -9.32 23.72
N ASP A 182 1.66 -9.08 22.86
CA ASP A 182 2.00 -7.76 22.33
C ASP A 182 1.03 -7.26 21.23
N THR A 183 0.11 -8.10 20.76
CA THR A 183 -0.76 -7.80 19.62
C THR A 183 -2.24 -8.00 19.92
N VAL A 184 -2.60 -8.23 21.19
CA VAL A 184 -4.00 -8.39 21.63
C VAL A 184 -4.79 -7.11 21.31
N GLY A 185 -5.76 -7.21 20.39
CA GLY A 185 -6.65 -6.10 20.01
C GLY A 185 -6.30 -5.41 18.68
N LEU A 186 -5.35 -5.93 17.92
CA LEU A 186 -4.95 -5.39 16.60
C LEU A 186 -5.86 -5.86 15.44
N ALA A 187 -6.62 -6.93 15.66
CA ALA A 187 -7.59 -7.51 14.71
C ALA A 187 -8.94 -6.77 14.73
#